data_AF-A0A0D8ZLC8-F1
#
_entry.id   AF-A0A0D8ZLC8-F1
#
_cell.length_a   1.000
_cell.length_b   1.000
_cell.length_c   1.000
_cell.angle_alpha   90.00
_cell.angle_beta   90.00
_cell.angle_gamma   90.00
#
_symmetry.space_group_name_H-M   'P 1'
#
loop_
_entity.id
_entity.type
_entity.pdbx_description
1 polymer ?
#
loop_
_entity_poly.entity_id
_entity_poly.type
_entity_poly.pdbx_seq_one_letter_code
_entity_poly.pdbx_strand_id
1 'polypeptide(L)'
;MIQVIFEQKEGVIIPVIACDVCNKRIEDVMQAAAVNLSILDMGKTPTKVLHVHKGKCHDLAEAQVKEQHGHYAGWEELSTHLYYLCYNLGLTPQWFEERDRQFEDDGV
;
A
#
# COMPACT_ATOMS: atom_id res chain seq x y z
N MET A 1 -3.49 -7.95 -0.71
CA MET A 1 -3.58 -7.77 0.76
C MET A 1 -2.44 -6.85 1.14
N ILE A 2 -2.74 -5.70 1.76
CA ILE A 2 -1.71 -4.73 2.17
C ILE A 2 -1.01 -5.31 3.41
N GLN A 3 0.31 -5.47 3.35
CA GLN A 3 1.07 -5.89 4.52
C GLN A 3 1.25 -4.71 5.47
N VAL A 4 0.90 -4.90 6.74
CA VAL A 4 1.04 -3.90 7.79
C VAL A 4 1.90 -4.42 8.93
N ILE A 5 2.62 -3.51 9.56
CA ILE A 5 3.24 -3.71 10.88
C ILE A 5 2.65 -2.67 11.84
N PHE A 6 2.71 -2.95 13.13
CA PHE A 6 2.23 -2.03 14.16
C PHE A 6 3.41 -1.33 14.83
N GLU A 7 3.37 -0.01 14.87
CA GLU A 7 4.37 0.83 15.52
C GLU A 7 3.75 1.64 16.64
N GLN A 8 4.52 1.91 17.69
CA GLN A 8 4.10 2.83 18.73
C GLN A 8 4.56 4.25 18.39
N LYS A 9 3.63 5.19 18.29
CA LYS A 9 3.90 6.62 18.09
C LYS A 9 3.11 7.40 19.13
N GLU A 10 3.81 8.22 19.92
CA GLU A 10 3.18 9.10 20.93
C GLU A 10 2.28 8.34 21.92
N GLY A 11 2.66 7.10 22.27
CA GLY A 11 1.88 6.23 23.17
C GLY A 11 0.82 5.38 22.46
N VAL A 12 0.46 5.69 21.22
CA VAL A 12 -0.58 5.00 20.45
C VAL A 12 0.03 3.94 19.52
N ILE A 13 -0.58 2.77 19.45
CA ILE A 13 -0.21 1.71 18.50
C ILE A 13 -0.94 1.94 17.18
N ILE A 14 -0.20 2.27 16.12
CA ILE A 14 -0.74 2.57 14.80
C ILE A 14 -0.28 1.55 13.75
N PRO A 15 -1.15 1.15 12.81
CA PRO A 15 -0.74 0.34 11.67
C PRO A 15 0.02 1.20 10.65
N VAL A 16 1.13 0.68 10.13
CA VAL A 16 1.89 1.28 9.04
C VAL A 16 2.12 0.25 7.93
N ILE A 17 2.18 0.72 6.68
CA ILE A 17 2.42 -0.15 5.54
C ILE A 17 3.88 -0.65 5.58
N ALA A 18 4.05 -1.96 5.48
CA ALA A 18 5.36 -2.59 5.37
C ALA A 18 5.66 -2.96 3.92
N CYS A 19 6.92 -2.83 3.53
CA CYS A 19 7.41 -3.29 2.25
C CYS A 19 7.33 -4.82 2.19
N ASP A 20 6.60 -5.37 1.21
CA ASP A 20 6.41 -6.81 0.99
C ASP A 20 7.73 -7.58 0.73
N VAL A 21 8.83 -6.86 0.43
CA VAL A 21 10.16 -7.46 0.14
C VAL A 21 11.08 -7.41 1.35
N CYS A 22 11.28 -6.24 1.98
CA CYS A 22 12.25 -6.09 3.07
C CYS A 22 11.61 -6.10 4.47
N ASN A 23 10.28 -6.15 4.56
CA ASN A 23 9.47 -6.11 5.78
C ASN A 23 9.67 -4.85 6.66
N LYS A 24 10.33 -3.82 6.14
CA LYS A 24 10.48 -2.52 6.82
C LYS A 24 9.33 -1.59 6.46
N ARG A 25 9.04 -0.65 7.35
CA ARG A 25 8.07 0.42 7.11
C ARG A 25 8.34 1.19 5.83
N ILE A 26 7.28 1.53 5.11
CA ILE A 26 7.31 2.55 4.06
C ILE A 26 7.08 3.92 4.72
N GLU A 27 8.13 4.75 4.74
CA GLU A 27 8.09 6.06 5.39
C GLU A 27 7.58 7.17 4.46
N ASP A 28 7.84 7.03 3.16
CA ASP A 28 7.43 7.97 2.12
C ASP A 28 6.77 7.21 0.97
N VAL A 29 5.48 7.47 0.76
CA VAL A 29 4.68 6.87 -0.31
C VAL A 29 5.15 7.28 -1.71
N MET A 30 5.83 8.42 -1.85
CA MET A 30 6.43 8.87 -3.11
C MET A 30 7.74 8.12 -3.43
N GLN A 31 8.31 7.42 -2.46
CA GLN A 31 9.46 6.52 -2.62
C GLN A 31 9.05 5.05 -2.57
N ALA A 32 7.79 4.76 -2.89
CA ALA A 32 7.24 3.41 -2.92
C ALA A 32 6.36 3.18 -4.15
N ALA A 33 6.14 1.91 -4.48
CA ALA A 33 5.36 1.48 -5.62
C ALA A 33 4.39 0.36 -5.21
N ALA A 34 3.28 0.29 -5.93
CA ALA A 34 2.36 -0.83 -5.93
C ALA A 34 2.61 -1.65 -7.20
N VAL A 35 3.18 -2.84 -7.06
CA VAL A 35 3.51 -3.76 -8.16
C VAL A 35 2.41 -4.80 -8.30
N ASN A 36 1.94 -5.02 -9.53
CA ASN A 36 0.85 -5.91 -9.86
C ASN A 36 1.12 -6.67 -11.17
N LEU A 37 0.22 -7.58 -11.54
CA LEU A 37 0.20 -8.12 -12.90
C LEU A 37 -0.09 -7.00 -13.89
N SER A 38 0.49 -7.10 -15.09
CA SER A 38 0.23 -6.18 -16.19
C SER A 38 -1.25 -5.81 -16.30
N ILE A 39 -1.53 -4.55 -16.61
CA ILE A 39 -2.87 -4.01 -16.83
C ILE A 39 -3.68 -4.80 -17.89
N LEU A 40 -3.00 -5.50 -18.80
CA LEU A 40 -3.62 -6.37 -19.80
C LEU A 40 -4.33 -7.60 -19.18
N ASP A 41 -3.93 -7.98 -17.97
CA ASP A 41 -4.50 -9.10 -17.20
C ASP A 41 -5.43 -8.63 -16.06
N MET A 42 -5.47 -7.31 -15.79
CA MET A 42 -6.30 -6.72 -14.74
C MET A 42 -7.79 -6.78 -15.14
N GLY A 43 -8.62 -7.32 -14.24
CA GLY A 43 -10.08 -7.39 -14.40
C GLY A 43 -10.66 -8.80 -14.56
N LYS A 44 -9.83 -9.83 -14.76
CA LYS A 44 -10.29 -11.22 -14.87
C LYS A 44 -10.16 -12.01 -13.57
N THR A 45 -9.24 -11.62 -12.69
CA THR A 45 -9.00 -12.32 -11.42
C THR A 45 -8.54 -11.33 -10.34
N PRO A 46 -8.84 -11.59 -9.06
CA PRO A 46 -8.24 -10.85 -7.96
C PRO A 46 -6.72 -11.05 -7.97
N THR A 47 -5.98 -9.97 -8.17
CA THR A 47 -4.52 -10.01 -8.23
C THR A 47 -3.91 -9.58 -6.90
N LYS A 48 -2.84 -10.26 -6.47
CA LYS A 48 -2.02 -9.78 -5.36
C LYS A 48 -1.22 -8.55 -5.83
N VAL A 49 -1.33 -7.45 -5.09
CA VAL A 49 -0.52 -6.25 -5.25
C VAL A 49 0.56 -6.26 -4.17
N LEU A 50 1.82 -6.03 -4.56
CA LEU A 50 2.97 -5.88 -3.66
C LEU A 50 3.25 -4.40 -3.45
N HIS A 51 3.36 -3.95 -2.21
CA HIS A 51 3.70 -2.59 -1.84
C HIS A 51 5.16 -2.58 -1.41
N VAL A 52 6.00 -1.86 -2.14
CA VAL A 52 7.46 -1.98 -1.98
C VAL A 52 8.14 -0.63 -2.07
N HIS A 53 9.29 -0.49 -1.42
CA HIS A 53 10.17 0.66 -1.64
C HIS A 53 10.66 0.68 -3.10
N LYS A 54 10.87 1.87 -3.66
CA LYS A 54 11.53 2.04 -4.94
C LYS A 54 12.98 1.56 -4.91
N GLY A 55 13.54 1.33 -6.10
CA GLY A 55 14.88 0.80 -6.30
C GLY A 55 14.91 -0.71 -6.07
N LYS A 56 15.85 -1.19 -5.25
CA LYS A 56 16.12 -2.64 -5.15
C LYS A 56 14.91 -3.49 -4.74
N CYS A 57 14.04 -3.01 -3.85
CA CYS A 57 12.84 -3.76 -3.48
C CYS A 57 11.84 -3.84 -4.64
N HIS A 58 11.74 -2.76 -5.42
CA HIS A 58 10.92 -2.72 -6.62
C HIS A 58 11.41 -3.71 -7.68
N ASP A 59 12.70 -3.70 -8.00
CA ASP A 59 13.30 -4.62 -8.98
C ASP A 59 13.05 -6.10 -8.61
N LEU A 60 13.18 -6.41 -7.31
CA LEU A 60 12.92 -7.76 -6.79
C LEU A 60 11.43 -8.14 -6.90
N ALA A 61 10.53 -7.21 -6.62
CA ALA A 61 9.09 -7.44 -6.73
C ALA A 61 8.66 -7.66 -8.19
N GLU A 62 9.17 -6.87 -9.13
CA GLU A 62 8.91 -7.07 -10.56
C GLU A 62 9.42 -8.44 -11.04
N ALA A 63 10.63 -8.83 -10.62
CA ALA A 63 11.19 -10.15 -10.94
C ALA A 63 10.32 -11.29 -10.38
N GLN A 64 9.85 -11.16 -9.13
CA GLN A 64 8.97 -12.13 -8.49
C GLN A 64 7.64 -12.27 -9.24
N VAL A 65 7.01 -11.16 -9.60
CA VAL A 65 5.73 -11.18 -10.36
C VAL A 65 5.93 -11.82 -11.74
N LYS A 66 7.02 -11.48 -12.41
CA LYS A 66 7.37 -12.06 -13.72
C LYS A 66 7.60 -13.57 -13.64
N GLU A 67 8.30 -14.04 -12.61
CA GLU A 67 8.52 -15.48 -12.40
C GLU A 67 7.22 -16.24 -12.13
N GLN A 68 6.33 -15.67 -11.33
CA GLN A 68 5.07 -16.33 -10.93
C GLN A 68 4.04 -16.42 -12.06
N HIS A 69 4.07 -15.47 -12.99
CA HIS A 69 2.98 -15.31 -13.97
C HIS A 69 3.42 -15.31 -15.44
N GLY A 70 4.73 -15.33 -15.72
CA GLY A 70 5.25 -15.39 -17.10
C GLY A 70 5.04 -14.11 -17.93
N HIS A 71 4.47 -13.06 -17.35
CA HIS A 71 4.16 -11.78 -17.99
C HIS A 71 4.94 -10.61 -17.37
N TYR A 72 4.93 -9.46 -18.03
CA TYR A 72 5.53 -8.24 -17.48
C TYR A 72 4.76 -7.76 -16.24
N ALA A 73 5.49 -7.35 -15.20
CA ALA A 73 4.88 -6.67 -14.05
C ALA A 73 4.37 -5.29 -14.48
N GLY A 74 3.19 -4.92 -14.00
CA GLY A 74 2.72 -3.54 -13.98
C GLY A 74 3.08 -2.90 -12.65
N TRP A 75 3.22 -1.59 -12.62
CA TRP A 75 3.36 -0.86 -11.37
C TRP A 75 2.80 0.55 -11.48
N GLU A 76 2.44 1.10 -10.32
CA GLU A 76 2.09 2.50 -10.16
C GLU A 76 2.71 3.06 -8.86
N GLU A 77 2.79 4.38 -8.76
CA GLU A 77 3.20 5.07 -7.54
C GLU A 77 2.28 4.67 -6.37
N LEU A 78 2.86 4.39 -5.19
CA LEU A 78 2.05 3.95 -4.04
C LEU A 78 1.05 5.04 -3.62
N SER A 79 1.41 6.31 -3.72
CA SER A 79 0.51 7.43 -3.44
C SER A 79 -0.74 7.42 -4.33
N THR A 80 -0.55 7.21 -5.64
CA THR A 80 -1.64 7.09 -6.62
C THR A 80 -2.51 5.88 -6.32
N HIS A 81 -1.88 4.73 -6.02
CA HIS A 81 -2.60 3.51 -5.65
C HIS A 81 -3.51 3.72 -4.43
N LEU A 82 -2.96 4.26 -3.35
CA LEU A 82 -3.69 4.53 -2.11
C LEU A 82 -4.80 5.57 -2.32
N TYR A 83 -4.55 6.60 -3.13
CA TYR A 83 -5.57 7.57 -3.50
C TYR A 83 -6.78 6.87 -4.15
N TYR A 84 -6.56 6.03 -5.16
CA TYR A 84 -7.65 5.31 -5.82
C TYR A 84 -8.37 4.35 -4.87
N LEU A 85 -7.65 3.67 -3.98
CA LEU A 85 -8.28 2.81 -2.97
C LEU A 85 -9.18 3.62 -2.03
N CYS A 86 -8.68 4.73 -1.46
CA CYS A 86 -9.47 5.59 -0.59
C CYS A 86 -10.69 6.16 -1.31
N TYR A 87 -10.50 6.65 -2.55
CA TYR A 87 -11.56 7.21 -3.38
C TYR A 87 -12.66 6.17 -3.65
N ASN A 88 -12.29 4.96 -4.07
CA ASN A 88 -13.24 3.89 -4.40
C ASN A 88 -13.95 3.32 -3.17
N LEU A 89 -13.36 3.46 -1.97
CA LEU A 89 -13.99 3.12 -0.69
C LEU A 89 -14.91 4.23 -0.16
N GLY A 90 -14.96 5.39 -0.82
CA GLY A 90 -15.73 6.54 -0.34
C GLY A 90 -15.13 7.24 0.87
N LEU A 91 -13.82 7.07 1.12
CA LEU A 91 -13.11 7.76 2.20
C LEU A 91 -12.83 9.21 1.79
N THR A 92 -13.71 10.11 2.22
CA THR A 92 -13.59 11.56 1.97
C THR A 92 -12.75 12.24 3.05
N PRO A 93 -12.23 13.45 2.80
CA PRO A 93 -11.59 14.25 3.84
C PRO A 93 -12.46 14.42 5.09
N GLN A 94 -13.77 14.64 4.91
CA GLN A 94 -14.72 14.80 6.02
C GLN A 94 -14.79 13.54 6.89
N TRP A 95 -14.74 12.35 6.27
CA TRP A 95 -14.74 11.10 7.02
C TRP A 95 -13.51 10.96 7.93
N PHE A 96 -12.34 11.42 7.48
CA PHE A 96 -11.13 11.44 8.31
C PHE A 96 -11.26 12.44 9.46
N GLU A 97 -11.73 13.66 9.18
CA GLU A 97 -11.95 14.68 10.22
C GLU A 97 -12.95 14.24 11.29
N GLU A 98 -14.05 13.58 10.89
CA GLU A 98 -15.03 13.03 11.82
C GLU A 98 -14.44 11.95 12.70
N ARG A 99 -13.55 11.13 12.14
CA ARG A 99 -12.92 10.04 12.88
C ARG A 99 -11.82 10.53 13.81
N ASP A 100 -11.04 11.53 13.41
CA ASP A 100 -10.03 12.15 14.28
C ASP A 100 -10.69 12.78 15.51
N ARG A 101 -11.82 13.48 15.34
CA ARG A 101 -12.61 14.01 16.47
C ARG A 101 -13.09 12.93 17.44
N GLN A 102 -13.56 11.79 16.92
CA GLN A 102 -13.97 10.67 17.77
C GLN A 102 -12.79 10.11 18.59
N PHE A 103 -11.60 10.02 18.01
CA PHE A 103 -10.41 9.57 18.75
C PHE A 103 -10.01 10.55 19.85
N GLU A 104 -10.08 11.86 19.59
CA GLU A 104 -9.82 12.89 20.60
C GLU A 104 -10.86 12.83 21.75
N ASP A 105 -12.14 12.64 21.42
CA ASP A 105 -13.24 12.54 22.39
C ASP A 105 -13.17 11.25 23.24
N ASP A 106 -12.68 10.15 22.67
CA ASP A 106 -12.51 8.86 23.35
C ASP A 106 -11.29 8.83 24.30
N GLY A 107 -10.46 9.89 24.30
CA GLY A 107 -9.36 10.07 25.24
C GLY A 107 -8.18 9.09 25.05
N VAL A 108 -7.95 8.64 23.81
CA VAL A 108 -6.82 7.78 23.41
C VAL A 108 -5.62 8.61 22.97
#